data_AF-A0A954BC70-F1
#
_entry.id   AF-A0A954BC70-F1
#
_cell.length_a   1.000
_cell.length_b   1.000
_cell.length_c   1.000
_cell.angle_alpha   90.00
_cell.angle_beta   90.00
_cell.angle_gamma   90.00
#
_symmetry.space_group_name_H-M   'P 1'
#
loop_
_entity.id
_entity.type
_entity.pdbx_description
1 polymer ?
#
loop_
_entity_poly.entity_id
_entity_poly.type
_entity_poly.pdbx_seq_one_letter_code
_entity_poly.pdbx_strand_id
1 'polypeptide(L)'
;MPLVFAGACSHAPGITGRRKLAPKELSKPFYDAYGEMRDALHEARPDAVIVLAAEHFANFFMNNMPAFAIGMGESYSGPIEDPAWLGIPLRTARGDVALSRRIIIEAQQTVDVAYCEEWQFDHGIMVPLHFLDPDNELTIIPANINCQGPPLTPLHRAWAFGEALRRAADSVPERIALIATGGISHWPATPDSGKINEAWDREFLRNFLKQDKQAMLAYSDEATLRDAGQGGFEIRVFLAAAAAARGKGTLRHYAPIPIFAVGCTVAELEVA
;
A
#
# COMPACT_ATOMS: atom_id res chain seq x y z
N MET A 1 10.45 -17.82 9.95
CA MET A 1 10.34 -16.37 9.78
C MET A 1 8.87 -16.04 9.70
N PRO A 2 8.34 -15.26 10.65
CA PRO A 2 6.90 -14.97 10.73
C PRO A 2 6.45 -13.94 9.70
N LEU A 3 7.28 -13.03 9.19
CA LEU A 3 6.99 -12.38 7.90
C LEU A 3 7.16 -13.43 6.78
N VAL A 4 6.07 -13.77 6.09
CA VAL A 4 6.02 -14.87 5.12
C VAL A 4 5.80 -14.41 3.69
N PHE A 5 5.32 -13.18 3.50
CA PHE A 5 5.07 -12.59 2.20
C PHE A 5 5.19 -11.07 2.27
N ALA A 6 5.77 -10.46 1.24
CA ALA A 6 5.79 -9.01 1.09
C ALA A 6 5.55 -8.64 -0.37
N GLY A 7 4.70 -7.65 -0.63
CA GLY A 7 4.43 -7.17 -1.98
C GLY A 7 3.95 -5.74 -2.02
N ALA A 8 3.89 -5.20 -3.24
CA ALA A 8 3.43 -3.84 -3.50
C ALA A 8 2.51 -3.80 -4.72
N CYS A 9 1.42 -3.05 -4.65
CA CYS A 9 0.50 -2.87 -5.76
C CYS A 9 -0.16 -1.50 -5.78
N SER A 10 -0.59 -1.03 -6.95
CA SER A 10 -1.35 0.23 -7.04
C SER A 10 -2.73 0.10 -6.38
N HIS A 11 -3.38 1.22 -6.04
CA HIS A 11 -4.73 1.21 -5.47
C HIS A 11 -5.66 2.28 -6.02
N ALA A 12 -5.27 2.99 -7.09
CA ALA A 12 -6.07 4.08 -7.63
C ALA A 12 -7.53 3.64 -7.90
N PRO A 13 -8.53 4.44 -7.53
CA PRO A 13 -9.94 4.03 -7.60
C PRO A 13 -10.41 3.80 -9.04
N GLY A 14 -9.72 4.39 -10.02
CA GLY A 14 -9.95 4.13 -11.44
C GLY A 14 -9.74 2.68 -11.85
N ILE A 15 -8.88 1.92 -11.15
CA ILE A 15 -8.56 0.52 -11.45
C ILE A 15 -9.81 -0.35 -11.46
N THR A 16 -10.75 -0.11 -10.54
CA THR A 16 -12.03 -0.81 -10.47
C THR A 16 -13.16 0.04 -11.05
N GLY A 17 -13.25 1.32 -10.68
CA GLY A 17 -14.36 2.20 -11.08
C GLY A 17 -14.41 2.52 -12.57
N ARG A 18 -13.27 2.45 -13.27
CA ARG A 18 -13.17 2.71 -14.72
C ARG A 18 -12.73 1.47 -15.51
N ARG A 19 -12.78 0.28 -14.91
CA ARG A 19 -12.35 -0.99 -15.52
C ARG A 19 -12.89 -1.22 -16.94
N LYS A 20 -14.16 -0.88 -17.19
CA LYS A 20 -14.82 -1.07 -18.49
C LYS A 20 -14.32 -0.10 -19.57
N LEU A 21 -13.68 0.99 -19.19
CA LEU A 21 -13.15 2.02 -20.09
C LEU A 21 -11.69 1.75 -20.47
N ALA A 22 -11.00 0.86 -19.75
CA ALA A 22 -9.62 0.53 -20.01
C ALA A 22 -9.46 -0.41 -21.21
N PRO A 23 -8.52 -0.12 -22.13
CA PRO A 23 -8.17 -1.07 -23.18
C PRO A 23 -7.74 -2.40 -22.58
N LYS A 24 -8.23 -3.52 -23.13
CA LYS A 24 -8.02 -4.86 -22.54
C LYS A 24 -6.57 -5.30 -22.67
N GLU A 25 -5.91 -4.91 -23.74
CA GLU A 25 -4.50 -5.16 -24.02
C GLU A 25 -3.57 -4.53 -22.96
N LEU A 26 -3.99 -3.41 -22.35
CA LEU A 26 -3.25 -2.77 -21.26
C LEU A 26 -3.68 -3.29 -19.89
N SER A 27 -5.00 -3.44 -19.67
CA SER A 27 -5.53 -3.75 -18.34
C SER A 27 -5.53 -5.24 -17.99
N LYS A 28 -5.68 -6.15 -18.96
CA LYS A 28 -5.72 -7.59 -18.68
C LYS A 28 -4.42 -8.09 -18.05
N PRO A 29 -3.21 -7.79 -18.58
CA PRO A 29 -1.97 -8.27 -17.95
C PRO A 29 -1.78 -7.73 -16.53
N PHE A 30 -2.25 -6.51 -16.25
CA PHE A 30 -2.24 -5.93 -14.92
C PHE A 30 -3.16 -6.70 -13.94
N TYR A 31 -4.38 -7.03 -14.36
CA TYR A 31 -5.28 -7.86 -13.55
C TYR A 31 -4.79 -9.30 -13.38
N ASP A 32 -4.18 -9.87 -14.41
CA ASP A 32 -3.56 -11.20 -14.32
C ASP A 32 -2.45 -11.19 -13.25
N ALA A 33 -1.61 -10.14 -13.22
CA ALA A 33 -0.54 -9.98 -12.22
C ALA A 33 -1.07 -9.84 -10.78
N TYR A 34 -2.23 -9.18 -10.57
CA TYR A 34 -2.91 -9.24 -9.27
C TYR A 34 -3.36 -10.66 -8.92
N GLY A 35 -3.86 -11.41 -9.90
CA GLY A 35 -4.25 -12.81 -9.71
C GLY A 35 -3.07 -13.66 -9.27
N GLU A 36 -1.91 -13.51 -9.92
CA GLU A 36 -0.69 -14.22 -9.51
C GLU A 36 -0.21 -13.80 -8.11
N MET A 37 -0.29 -12.50 -7.77
CA MET A 37 0.07 -12.01 -6.44
C MET A 37 -0.89 -12.53 -5.37
N ARG A 38 -2.19 -12.62 -5.67
CA ARG A 38 -3.17 -13.27 -4.80
C ARG A 38 -2.76 -14.72 -4.56
N ASP A 39 -2.52 -15.48 -5.62
CA ASP A 39 -2.22 -16.91 -5.50
C ASP A 39 -0.94 -17.12 -4.65
N ALA A 40 0.10 -16.29 -4.84
CA ALA A 40 1.31 -16.32 -4.03
C ALA A 40 1.07 -15.91 -2.55
N LEU A 41 0.24 -14.88 -2.30
CA LEU A 41 -0.16 -14.47 -0.95
C LEU A 41 -0.87 -15.61 -0.21
N HIS A 42 -1.82 -16.28 -0.86
CA HIS A 42 -2.58 -17.38 -0.27
C HIS A 42 -1.74 -18.65 -0.10
N GLU A 43 -0.82 -18.95 -1.02
CA GLU A 43 0.17 -20.03 -0.86
C GLU A 43 1.08 -19.79 0.36
N ALA A 44 1.42 -18.52 0.63
CA ALA A 44 2.12 -18.13 1.83
C ALA A 44 1.28 -18.27 3.11
N ARG A 45 -0.01 -18.66 3.05
CA ARG A 45 -0.88 -18.97 4.21
C ARG A 45 -0.68 -18.01 5.40
N PRO A 46 -0.84 -16.69 5.24
CA PRO A 46 -0.74 -15.76 6.35
C PRO A 46 -1.92 -15.93 7.31
N ASP A 47 -1.67 -15.80 8.60
CA ASP A 47 -2.71 -15.69 9.63
C ASP A 47 -3.30 -14.27 9.64
N ALA A 48 -2.48 -13.26 9.28
CA ALA A 48 -2.91 -11.89 9.09
C ALA A 48 -2.09 -11.14 8.02
N VAL A 49 -2.72 -10.15 7.39
CA VAL A 49 -2.13 -9.27 6.39
C VAL A 49 -2.10 -7.85 6.91
N ILE A 50 -0.91 -7.28 7.03
CA ILE A 50 -0.74 -5.85 7.21
C ILE A 50 -0.94 -5.20 5.84
N VAL A 51 -1.98 -4.39 5.70
CA VAL A 51 -2.22 -3.58 4.49
C VAL A 51 -1.74 -2.17 4.78
N LEU A 52 -0.58 -1.82 4.23
CA LEU A 52 0.05 -0.53 4.39
C LEU A 52 -0.34 0.39 3.23
N ALA A 53 -1.12 1.43 3.51
CA ALA A 53 -1.63 2.36 2.51
C ALA A 53 -1.26 3.81 2.81
N ALA A 54 -1.42 4.68 1.81
CA ALA A 54 -1.77 6.07 2.07
C ALA A 54 -3.29 6.16 2.19
N GLU A 55 -3.77 6.80 3.25
CA GLU A 55 -5.19 7.00 3.53
C GLU A 55 -5.68 8.32 2.90
N HIS A 56 -6.88 8.31 2.29
CA HIS A 56 -7.37 9.39 1.41
C HIS A 56 -8.45 10.28 2.03
N PHE A 57 -8.23 10.74 3.27
CA PHE A 57 -9.17 11.62 3.98
C PHE A 57 -10.54 10.97 4.29
N ALA A 58 -10.57 9.66 4.47
CA ALA A 58 -11.72 8.94 5.02
C ALA A 58 -11.73 8.95 6.55
N ASN A 59 -10.54 8.89 7.17
CA ASN A 59 -10.35 8.77 8.62
C ASN A 59 -9.46 9.89 9.16
N PHE A 60 -8.43 10.31 8.42
CA PHE A 60 -7.47 11.31 8.88
C PHE A 60 -7.58 12.60 8.06
N PHE A 61 -7.70 13.72 8.76
CA PHE A 61 -7.97 15.02 8.13
C PHE A 61 -6.89 16.04 8.52
N MET A 62 -6.90 17.21 7.87
CA MET A 62 -5.90 18.26 8.10
C MET A 62 -5.83 18.77 9.55
N ASN A 63 -6.90 18.59 10.34
CA ASN A 63 -6.91 18.93 11.76
C ASN A 63 -6.21 17.90 12.65
N ASN A 64 -6.05 16.65 12.19
CA ASN A 64 -5.29 15.62 12.87
C ASN A 64 -4.87 14.51 11.89
N MET A 65 -3.62 14.59 11.42
CA MET A 65 -3.07 13.64 10.44
C MET A 65 -1.83 12.96 11.02
N PRO A 66 -1.94 11.69 11.45
CA PRO A 66 -0.81 10.98 12.04
C PRO A 66 0.23 10.68 10.96
N ALA A 67 1.52 10.81 11.31
CA ALA A 67 2.62 10.39 10.43
C ALA A 67 2.50 8.89 10.09
N PHE A 68 2.19 8.09 11.11
CA PHE A 68 1.92 6.66 11.03
C PHE A 68 0.73 6.31 11.90
N ALA A 69 -0.15 5.43 11.42
CA ALA A 69 -1.24 4.87 12.21
C ALA A 69 -1.37 3.37 11.95
N ILE A 70 -1.80 2.60 12.96
CA ILE A 70 -2.12 1.17 12.83
C ILE A 70 -3.48 0.91 13.46
N GLY A 71 -4.37 0.20 12.77
CA GLY A 71 -5.66 -0.20 13.32
C GLY A 71 -5.55 -1.38 14.29
N MET A 72 -6.45 -1.44 15.26
CA MET A 72 -6.60 -2.55 16.22
C MET A 72 -8.07 -2.88 16.52
N GLY A 73 -8.93 -2.79 15.51
CA GLY A 73 -10.35 -3.12 15.63
C GLY A 73 -10.62 -4.61 15.40
N GLU A 74 -11.78 -5.09 15.84
CA GLU A 74 -12.26 -6.46 15.58
C GLU A 74 -12.67 -6.66 14.12
N SER A 75 -13.08 -5.58 13.45
CA SER A 75 -13.49 -5.58 12.06
C SER A 75 -13.44 -4.17 11.48
N TYR A 76 -13.46 -4.10 10.15
CA TYR A 76 -13.39 -2.84 9.41
C TYR A 76 -14.38 -2.86 8.26
N SER A 77 -15.11 -1.77 8.05
CA SER A 77 -16.11 -1.67 6.98
C SER A 77 -15.61 -0.76 5.87
N GLY A 78 -15.87 -1.14 4.62
CA GLY A 78 -15.59 -0.31 3.45
C GLY A 78 -16.09 -0.95 2.14
N PRO A 79 -16.04 -0.23 1.01
CA PRO A 79 -15.46 1.11 0.88
C PRO A 79 -16.31 2.20 1.52
N ILE A 80 -15.68 3.30 1.96
CA ILE A 80 -16.38 4.53 2.36
C ILE A 80 -16.94 5.28 1.15
N GLU A 81 -16.29 5.16 -0.01
CA GLU A 81 -16.75 5.72 -1.27
C GLU A 81 -18.02 5.02 -1.76
N ASP A 82 -18.77 5.69 -2.64
CA ASP A 82 -19.94 5.08 -3.28
C ASP A 82 -19.56 3.75 -3.97
N PRO A 83 -20.12 2.61 -3.52
CA PRO A 83 -19.85 1.29 -4.10
C PRO A 83 -20.13 1.22 -5.61
N ALA A 84 -21.11 1.97 -6.11
CA ALA A 84 -21.43 2.02 -7.53
C ALA A 84 -20.36 2.76 -8.34
N TRP A 85 -19.74 3.79 -7.76
CA TRP A 85 -18.64 4.54 -8.37
C TRP A 85 -17.33 3.76 -8.31
N LEU A 86 -16.99 3.19 -7.16
CA LEU A 86 -15.75 2.42 -7.00
C LEU A 86 -15.82 1.06 -7.70
N GLY A 87 -17.02 0.50 -7.88
CA GLY A 87 -17.23 -0.82 -8.44
C GLY A 87 -16.86 -1.96 -7.48
N ILE A 88 -16.86 -1.69 -6.18
CA ILE A 88 -16.57 -2.65 -5.11
C ILE A 88 -17.73 -2.57 -4.10
N PRO A 89 -18.42 -3.69 -3.80
CA PRO A 89 -19.51 -3.68 -2.82
C PRO A 89 -18.99 -3.43 -1.39
N LEU A 90 -19.85 -2.88 -0.54
CA LEU A 90 -19.59 -2.78 0.90
C LEU A 90 -19.37 -4.19 1.48
N ARG A 91 -18.32 -4.34 2.28
CA ARG A 91 -18.05 -5.53 3.09
C ARG A 91 -17.37 -5.17 4.40
N THR A 92 -17.39 -6.14 5.30
CA THR A 92 -16.72 -6.06 6.60
C THR A 92 -15.57 -7.05 6.64
N ALA A 93 -14.34 -6.52 6.67
CA ALA A 93 -13.12 -7.32 6.81
C ALA A 93 -12.88 -7.68 8.28
N ARG A 94 -12.30 -8.87 8.53
CA ARG A 94 -11.93 -9.31 9.88
C ARG A 94 -10.67 -8.58 10.35
N GLY A 95 -10.68 -8.09 11.58
CA GLY A 95 -9.48 -7.63 12.28
C GLY A 95 -9.07 -8.61 13.38
N ASP A 96 -7.98 -8.30 14.08
CA ASP A 96 -7.54 -9.05 15.27
C ASP A 96 -6.93 -8.07 16.28
N VAL A 97 -7.70 -7.77 17.32
CA VAL A 97 -7.33 -6.80 18.36
C VAL A 97 -6.07 -7.24 19.11
N ALA A 98 -5.97 -8.53 19.46
CA ALA A 98 -4.88 -9.03 20.29
C ALA A 98 -3.55 -9.08 19.53
N LEU A 99 -3.58 -9.51 18.27
CA LEU A 99 -2.43 -9.47 17.38
C LEU A 99 -2.02 -8.03 17.06
N SER A 100 -2.98 -7.17 16.69
CA SER A 100 -2.70 -5.76 16.39
C SER A 100 -2.07 -5.03 17.56
N ARG A 101 -2.57 -5.25 18.78
CA ARG A 101 -1.99 -4.68 20.01
C ARG A 101 -0.53 -5.09 20.22
N ARG A 102 -0.19 -6.36 20.00
CA ARG A 102 1.21 -6.84 20.10
C ARG A 102 2.10 -6.20 19.04
N ILE A 103 1.62 -6.11 17.80
CA ILE A 103 2.34 -5.46 16.70
C ILE A 103 2.60 -3.97 17.00
N ILE A 104 1.59 -3.26 17.51
CA ILE A 104 1.69 -1.84 17.86
C ILE A 104 2.68 -1.62 19.01
N ILE A 105 2.59 -2.41 20.09
CA ILE A 105 3.53 -2.33 21.22
C ILE A 105 4.97 -2.54 20.76
N GLU A 106 5.20 -3.52 19.88
CA GLU A 106 6.53 -3.79 19.36
C GLU A 106 7.01 -2.67 18.43
N ALA A 107 6.17 -2.18 17.50
CA ALA A 107 6.52 -1.08 16.61
C ALA A 107 6.91 0.20 17.39
N GLN A 108 6.19 0.51 18.47
CA GLN A 108 6.44 1.65 19.35
C GLN A 108 7.80 1.63 20.04
N GLN A 109 8.52 0.50 20.07
CA GLN A 109 9.88 0.47 20.60
C GLN A 109 10.87 1.31 19.78
N THR A 110 10.56 1.65 18.52
CA THR A 110 11.46 2.45 17.66
C THR A 110 10.79 3.55 16.86
N VAL A 111 9.48 3.51 16.69
CA VAL A 111 8.71 4.50 15.92
C VAL A 111 7.40 4.79 16.64
N ASP A 112 7.15 6.07 16.93
CA ASP A 112 5.86 6.51 17.46
C ASP A 112 4.76 6.29 16.40
N VAL A 113 3.71 5.57 16.78
CA VAL A 113 2.55 5.30 15.92
C VAL A 113 1.27 5.70 16.65
N ALA A 114 0.33 6.33 15.94
CA ALA A 114 -1.04 6.39 16.40
C ALA A 114 -1.66 4.99 16.30
N TYR A 115 -2.62 4.69 17.18
CA TYR A 115 -3.47 3.52 17.03
C TYR A 115 -4.91 3.93 16.81
N CYS A 116 -5.68 3.06 16.14
CA CYS A 116 -7.08 3.31 15.82
C CYS A 116 -7.92 2.07 16.16
N GLU A 117 -8.88 2.20 17.06
CA GLU A 117 -9.85 1.13 17.37
C GLU A 117 -11.00 1.08 16.35
N GLU A 118 -11.19 2.17 15.60
CA GLU A 118 -12.17 2.28 14.52
C GLU A 118 -11.47 2.77 13.24
N TRP A 119 -11.81 2.18 12.09
CA TRP A 119 -11.28 2.57 10.78
C TRP A 119 -12.28 2.19 9.68
N GLN A 120 -12.62 3.14 8.82
CA GLN A 120 -13.39 2.89 7.59
C GLN A 120 -12.45 2.72 6.40
N PHE A 121 -12.53 1.61 5.69
CA PHE A 121 -11.64 1.36 4.57
C PHE A 121 -12.05 2.21 3.36
N ASP A 122 -11.09 2.95 2.82
CA ASP A 122 -11.21 3.66 1.56
C ASP A 122 -10.70 2.79 0.40
N HIS A 123 -10.68 3.34 -0.81
CA HIS A 123 -10.13 2.66 -1.98
C HIS A 123 -8.66 2.23 -1.82
N GLY A 124 -7.88 2.94 -0.98
CA GLY A 124 -6.48 2.63 -0.73
C GLY A 124 -6.28 1.21 -0.18
N ILE A 125 -7.22 0.73 0.63
CA ILE A 125 -7.25 -0.64 1.14
C ILE A 125 -8.19 -1.53 0.31
N MET A 126 -9.35 -1.02 -0.09
CA MET A 126 -10.39 -1.84 -0.72
C MET A 126 -10.05 -2.28 -2.14
N VAL A 127 -9.34 -1.47 -2.92
CA VAL A 127 -8.94 -1.86 -4.30
C VAL A 127 -7.99 -3.05 -4.27
N PRO A 128 -6.88 -3.05 -3.51
CA PRO A 128 -6.03 -4.23 -3.35
C PRO A 128 -6.79 -5.44 -2.83
N LEU A 129 -7.60 -5.29 -1.77
CA LEU A 129 -8.32 -6.42 -1.21
C LEU A 129 -9.42 -6.97 -2.14
N HIS A 130 -9.96 -6.17 -3.07
CA HIS A 130 -10.89 -6.67 -4.08
C HIS A 130 -10.25 -7.74 -4.99
N PHE A 131 -8.94 -7.62 -5.24
CA PHE A 131 -8.20 -8.58 -6.04
C PHE A 131 -7.51 -9.67 -5.22
N LEU A 132 -6.96 -9.31 -4.06
CA LEU A 132 -6.14 -10.21 -3.23
C LEU A 132 -6.94 -11.04 -2.23
N ASP A 133 -8.14 -10.60 -1.86
CA ASP A 133 -9.03 -11.30 -0.92
C ASP A 133 -10.49 -11.20 -1.38
N PRO A 134 -10.84 -11.74 -2.56
CA PRO A 134 -12.19 -11.61 -3.11
C PRO A 134 -13.26 -12.28 -2.23
N ASP A 135 -12.88 -13.33 -1.50
CA ASP A 135 -13.77 -14.12 -0.65
C ASP A 135 -13.85 -13.60 0.80
N ASN A 136 -13.09 -12.55 1.13
CA ASN A 136 -13.10 -11.86 2.44
C ASN A 136 -12.74 -12.79 3.61
N GLU A 137 -11.69 -13.60 3.43
CA GLU A 137 -11.27 -14.63 4.38
C GLU A 137 -10.04 -14.20 5.20
N LEU A 138 -9.28 -13.21 4.74
CA LEU A 138 -8.05 -12.77 5.39
C LEU A 138 -8.34 -11.90 6.62
N THR A 139 -7.49 -12.03 7.64
CA THR A 139 -7.45 -11.07 8.77
C THR A 139 -6.62 -9.87 8.34
N ILE A 140 -7.16 -8.66 8.47
CA ILE A 140 -6.53 -7.42 8.03
C ILE A 140 -6.09 -6.59 9.23
N ILE A 141 -4.85 -6.11 9.19
CA ILE A 141 -4.32 -5.10 10.10
C ILE A 141 -3.98 -3.86 9.25
N PRO A 142 -4.84 -2.84 9.22
CA PRO A 142 -4.59 -1.66 8.40
C PRO A 142 -3.45 -0.83 9.01
N ALA A 143 -2.58 -0.30 8.16
CA ALA A 143 -1.55 0.64 8.54
C ALA A 143 -1.51 1.80 7.53
N ASN A 144 -1.24 3.01 8.02
CA ASN A 144 -1.15 4.22 7.20
C ASN A 144 0.22 4.88 7.33
N ILE A 145 0.71 5.43 6.22
CA ILE A 145 1.73 6.49 6.22
C ILE A 145 1.10 7.75 5.63
N ASN A 146 1.23 8.88 6.32
CA ASN A 146 0.82 10.16 5.73
C ASN A 146 1.61 10.47 4.46
N CYS A 147 0.91 10.41 3.33
CA CYS A 147 1.38 10.82 2.01
C CYS A 147 0.56 11.98 1.42
N GLN A 148 -0.52 12.41 2.08
CA GLN A 148 -1.51 13.33 1.50
C GLN A 148 -1.31 14.78 1.92
N GLY A 149 -1.00 15.02 3.20
CA GLY A 149 -0.97 16.36 3.78
C GLY A 149 0.41 16.74 4.29
N PRO A 150 1.03 17.85 3.83
CA PRO A 150 2.27 18.33 4.41
C PRO A 150 2.06 18.83 5.86
N PRO A 151 3.10 18.75 6.73
CA PRO A 151 4.43 18.23 6.45
C PRO A 151 4.41 16.70 6.29
N LEU A 152 5.01 16.21 5.21
CA LEU A 152 5.05 14.78 4.91
C LEU A 152 6.12 14.09 5.75
N THR A 153 5.88 12.82 6.05
CA THR A 153 6.85 11.98 6.75
C THR A 153 8.16 11.89 5.96
N PRO A 154 9.35 12.18 6.53
CA PRO A 154 10.61 12.03 5.80
C PRO A 154 10.84 10.58 5.35
N LEU A 155 11.44 10.39 4.17
CA LEU A 155 11.65 9.05 3.59
C LEU A 155 12.44 8.10 4.51
N HIS A 156 13.43 8.61 5.24
CA HIS A 156 14.20 7.80 6.21
C HIS A 156 13.34 7.33 7.40
N ARG A 157 12.29 8.09 7.77
CA ARG A 157 11.33 7.67 8.79
C ARG A 157 10.35 6.64 8.25
N ALA A 158 9.93 6.74 6.98
CA ALA A 158 9.14 5.70 6.34
C ALA A 158 9.92 4.37 6.25
N TRP A 159 11.22 4.41 5.93
CA TRP A 159 12.10 3.25 6.01
C TRP A 159 12.17 2.67 7.44
N ALA A 160 12.40 3.54 8.44
CA ALA A 160 12.45 3.11 9.85
C ALA A 160 11.14 2.48 10.33
N PHE A 161 10.00 2.96 9.83
CA PHE A 161 8.69 2.35 10.11
C PHE A 161 8.57 0.94 9.51
N GLY A 162 9.07 0.72 8.28
CA GLY A 162 9.19 -0.62 7.72
C GLY A 162 10.07 -1.56 8.55
N GLU A 163 11.21 -1.08 9.06
CA GLU A 163 12.05 -1.84 9.99
C GLU A 163 11.31 -2.18 11.29
N ALA A 164 10.47 -1.26 11.80
CA ALA A 164 9.63 -1.49 12.96
C ALA A 164 8.53 -2.53 12.71
N LEU A 165 7.87 -2.48 11.55
CA LEU A 165 6.87 -3.47 11.13
C LEU A 165 7.50 -4.86 10.99
N ARG A 166 8.71 -4.96 10.43
CA ARG A 166 9.43 -6.25 10.36
C ARG A 166 9.75 -6.79 11.74
N ARG A 167 10.24 -5.95 12.65
CA ARG A 167 10.51 -6.37 14.03
C ARG A 167 9.23 -6.84 14.73
N ALA A 168 8.12 -6.14 14.53
CA ALA A 168 6.81 -6.49 15.06
C ALA A 168 6.27 -7.80 14.49
N ALA A 169 6.43 -8.05 13.18
CA ALA A 169 6.11 -9.34 12.58
C ALA A 169 7.01 -10.45 13.16
N ASP A 170 8.31 -10.19 13.32
CA ASP A 170 9.31 -11.13 13.87
C ASP A 170 9.10 -11.49 15.35
N SER A 171 8.34 -10.69 16.11
CA SER A 171 8.12 -10.90 17.55
C SER A 171 6.88 -11.76 17.87
N VAL A 172 6.07 -12.10 16.87
CA VAL A 172 4.82 -12.85 17.04
C VAL A 172 4.90 -14.23 16.37
N PRO A 173 4.20 -15.26 16.88
CA PRO A 173 4.19 -16.60 16.28
C PRO A 173 3.38 -16.69 14.98
N GLU A 174 2.46 -15.76 14.75
CA GLU A 174 1.59 -15.70 13.57
C GLU A 174 2.38 -15.44 12.28
N ARG A 175 1.91 -16.03 11.17
CA ARG A 175 2.40 -15.78 9.82
C ARG A 175 1.83 -14.45 9.33
N ILE A 176 2.67 -13.44 9.21
CA ILE A 176 2.30 -12.10 8.75
C ILE A 176 2.66 -11.94 7.28
N ALA A 177 1.74 -11.41 6.49
CA ALA A 177 2.04 -10.84 5.18
C ALA A 177 2.01 -9.31 5.24
N LEU A 178 2.77 -8.63 4.38
CA LEU A 178 2.76 -7.18 4.24
C LEU A 178 2.47 -6.78 2.78
N ILE A 179 1.39 -6.03 2.57
CA ILE A 179 1.06 -5.46 1.26
C ILE A 179 1.16 -3.94 1.36
N ALA A 180 2.12 -3.34 0.66
CA ALA A 180 2.15 -1.90 0.43
C ALA A 180 1.26 -1.53 -0.75
N THR A 181 0.48 -0.48 -0.61
CA THR A 181 -0.52 -0.10 -1.60
C THR A 181 -0.40 1.38 -1.95
N GLY A 182 -0.38 1.67 -3.24
CA GLY A 182 -0.29 3.04 -3.76
C GLY A 182 0.58 3.14 -5.00
N GLY A 183 0.74 4.37 -5.45
CA GLY A 183 1.66 4.77 -6.48
C GLY A 183 1.32 4.26 -7.89
N ILE A 184 2.16 4.58 -8.88
CA ILE A 184 3.38 5.40 -8.70
C ILE A 184 3.13 6.85 -9.10
N SER A 185 3.66 7.36 -10.21
CA SER A 185 3.40 8.75 -10.59
C SER A 185 1.92 8.98 -10.96
N HIS A 186 1.33 10.01 -10.37
CA HIS A 186 -0.01 10.49 -10.68
C HIS A 186 -0.35 11.85 -10.05
N TRP A 187 -1.33 12.54 -10.65
CA TRP A 187 -1.76 13.91 -10.30
C TRP A 187 -3.26 14.00 -9.95
N PRO A 188 -3.72 13.32 -8.87
CA PRO A 188 -5.13 13.22 -8.52
C PRO A 188 -5.77 14.58 -8.22
N ALA A 189 -6.98 14.81 -8.74
CA ALA A 189 -7.75 16.04 -8.51
C ALA A 189 -7.05 17.36 -8.94
N THR A 190 -6.19 17.29 -9.96
CA THR A 190 -5.57 18.48 -10.59
C THR A 190 -5.85 18.51 -12.09
N PRO A 191 -5.59 19.63 -12.80
CA PRO A 191 -5.66 19.68 -14.26
C PRO A 191 -4.80 18.64 -14.98
N ASP A 192 -3.72 18.17 -14.33
CA ASP A 192 -2.80 17.14 -14.85
C ASP A 192 -3.29 15.70 -14.59
N SER A 193 -4.49 15.50 -14.04
CA SER A 193 -5.04 14.16 -13.80
C SER A 193 -5.05 13.31 -15.07
N GLY A 194 -4.45 12.12 -15.01
CA GLY A 194 -4.22 11.23 -16.16
C GLY A 194 -2.80 11.29 -16.73
N LYS A 195 -2.01 12.32 -16.37
CA LYS A 195 -0.57 12.36 -16.62
C LYS A 195 0.14 11.26 -15.83
N ILE A 196 1.10 10.60 -16.48
CA ILE A 196 1.95 9.56 -15.89
C ILE A 196 3.38 9.80 -16.38
N ASN A 197 4.35 9.74 -15.47
CA ASN A 197 5.76 9.84 -15.81
C ASN A 197 6.42 8.46 -15.74
N GLU A 198 6.30 7.72 -16.84
CA GLU A 198 6.79 6.34 -16.93
C GLU A 198 8.31 6.23 -16.74
N ALA A 199 9.09 7.22 -17.19
CA ALA A 199 10.54 7.19 -17.00
C ALA A 199 10.91 7.25 -15.51
N TRP A 200 10.24 8.12 -14.76
CA TRP A 200 10.41 8.25 -13.32
C TRP A 200 9.95 6.99 -12.57
N ASP A 201 8.78 6.44 -12.93
CA ASP A 201 8.26 5.20 -12.35
C ASP A 201 9.24 4.04 -12.53
N ARG A 202 9.77 3.87 -13.75
CA ARG A 202 10.71 2.78 -14.06
C ARG A 202 12.05 2.94 -13.33
N GLU A 203 12.50 4.16 -13.11
CA GLU A 203 13.69 4.44 -12.30
C GLU A 203 13.43 4.08 -10.83
N PHE A 204 12.33 4.57 -10.26
CA PHE A 204 11.96 4.27 -8.88
C PHE A 204 11.81 2.75 -8.66
N LEU A 205 11.05 2.07 -9.53
CA LEU A 205 10.87 0.62 -9.47
C LEU A 205 12.19 -0.13 -9.57
N ARG A 206 13.12 0.31 -10.43
CA ARG A 206 14.44 -0.33 -10.53
C ARG A 206 15.19 -0.26 -9.20
N ASN A 207 15.13 0.87 -8.51
CA ASN A 207 15.78 1.06 -7.21
C ASN A 207 15.08 0.23 -6.12
N PHE A 208 13.75 0.25 -6.11
CA PHE A 208 12.92 -0.56 -5.21
C PHE A 208 13.20 -2.07 -5.33
N LEU A 209 13.16 -2.61 -6.55
CA LEU A 209 13.37 -4.04 -6.80
C LEU A 209 14.82 -4.48 -6.50
N LYS A 210 15.78 -3.56 -6.57
CA LYS A 210 17.19 -3.84 -6.20
C LYS A 210 17.45 -3.74 -4.70
N GLN A 211 16.50 -3.28 -3.89
CA GLN A 211 16.71 -2.89 -2.50
C GLN A 211 17.80 -1.81 -2.35
N ASP A 212 17.88 -0.86 -3.30
CA ASP A 212 18.84 0.24 -3.22
C ASP A 212 18.36 1.32 -2.24
N LYS A 213 18.58 1.07 -0.95
CA LYS A 213 18.20 1.98 0.15
C LYS A 213 18.73 3.40 -0.08
N GLN A 214 19.96 3.56 -0.57
CA GLN A 214 20.54 4.88 -0.77
C GLN A 214 19.81 5.64 -1.87
N ALA A 215 19.56 4.99 -3.02
CA ALA A 215 18.82 5.60 -4.11
C ALA A 215 17.36 5.92 -3.73
N MET A 216 16.68 5.02 -3.03
CA MET A 216 15.30 5.25 -2.57
C MET A 216 15.19 6.40 -1.56
N LEU A 217 16.20 6.61 -0.71
CA LEU A 217 16.23 7.71 0.26
C LEU A 217 16.70 9.05 -0.33
N ALA A 218 17.19 9.06 -1.58
CA ALA A 218 17.68 10.26 -2.25
C ALA A 218 16.58 11.11 -2.90
N TYR A 219 15.35 10.59 -3.01
CA TYR A 219 14.21 11.36 -3.50
C TYR A 219 13.86 12.49 -2.52
N SER A 220 13.41 13.62 -3.05
CA SER A 220 12.89 14.75 -2.27
C SER A 220 11.43 15.00 -2.59
N ASP A 221 10.70 15.59 -1.64
CA ASP A 221 9.27 15.93 -1.85
C ASP A 221 9.10 16.94 -2.98
N GLU A 222 9.99 17.93 -3.10
CA GLU A 222 9.94 18.92 -4.17
C GLU A 222 10.13 18.28 -5.56
N ALA A 223 11.14 17.43 -5.71
CA ALA A 223 11.38 16.75 -6.99
C ALA A 223 10.26 15.76 -7.31
N THR A 224 9.77 15.03 -6.30
CA THR A 224 8.66 14.08 -6.46
C THR A 224 7.38 14.80 -6.90
N LEU A 225 7.04 15.93 -6.28
CA LEU A 225 5.86 16.71 -6.68
C LEU A 225 5.97 17.19 -8.14
N ARG A 226 7.14 17.68 -8.54
CA ARG A 226 7.38 18.17 -9.90
C ARG A 226 7.31 17.04 -10.93
N ASP A 227 7.97 15.93 -10.67
CA ASP A 227 8.25 14.90 -11.68
C ASP A 227 7.26 13.72 -11.63
N ALA A 228 6.59 13.48 -10.50
CA ALA A 228 5.67 12.35 -10.27
C ALA A 228 4.29 12.76 -9.73
N GLY A 229 4.11 14.03 -9.40
CA GLY A 229 2.87 14.55 -8.84
C GLY A 229 2.70 14.25 -7.36
N GLN A 230 1.65 14.80 -6.76
CA GLN A 230 1.33 14.59 -5.35
C GLN A 230 1.02 13.13 -5.03
N GLY A 231 0.49 12.36 -5.99
CA GLY A 231 0.31 10.93 -5.82
C GLY A 231 1.63 10.15 -5.75
N GLY A 232 2.71 10.72 -6.30
CA GLY A 232 4.06 10.18 -6.17
C GLY A 232 4.58 10.14 -4.73
N PHE A 233 3.97 10.86 -3.78
CA PHE A 233 4.38 10.80 -2.37
C PHE A 233 4.16 9.44 -1.72
N GLU A 234 3.29 8.61 -2.31
CA GLU A 234 2.98 7.25 -1.87
C GLU A 234 4.18 6.30 -1.99
N ILE A 235 5.29 6.69 -2.63
CA ILE A 235 6.54 5.90 -2.60
C ILE A 235 7.00 5.56 -1.16
N ARG A 236 6.57 6.32 -0.16
CA ARG A 236 6.81 6.03 1.27
C ARG A 236 6.36 4.63 1.68
N VAL A 237 5.23 4.14 1.17
CA VAL A 237 4.77 2.78 1.51
C VAL A 237 5.67 1.72 0.88
N PHE A 238 6.21 1.98 -0.31
CA PHE A 238 7.18 1.11 -0.97
C PHE A 238 8.51 1.07 -0.20
N LEU A 239 8.98 2.21 0.31
CA LEU A 239 10.17 2.26 1.17
C LEU A 239 9.98 1.41 2.44
N ALA A 240 8.81 1.52 3.08
CA ALA A 240 8.50 0.74 4.27
C ALA A 240 8.42 -0.77 3.95
N ALA A 241 7.78 -1.17 2.84
CA ALA A 241 7.75 -2.56 2.41
C ALA A 241 9.14 -3.11 2.08
N ALA A 242 9.98 -2.33 1.38
CA ALA A 242 11.35 -2.70 1.08
C ALA A 242 12.16 -2.96 2.35
N ALA A 243 12.09 -2.01 3.30
CA ALA A 243 12.76 -2.10 4.59
C ALA A 243 12.28 -3.31 5.42
N ALA A 244 11.00 -3.66 5.32
CA ALA A 244 10.45 -4.80 6.03
C ALA A 244 10.87 -6.14 5.42
N ALA A 245 10.82 -6.24 4.08
CA ALA A 245 11.15 -7.46 3.35
C ALA A 245 12.64 -7.79 3.37
N ARG A 246 13.51 -6.77 3.24
CA ARG A 246 14.98 -6.87 3.18
C ARG A 246 15.55 -7.70 2.02
N GLY A 247 14.70 -8.22 1.13
CA GLY A 247 15.11 -8.99 -0.05
C GLY A 247 14.72 -8.30 -1.36
N LYS A 248 15.32 -8.77 -2.46
CA LYS A 248 15.12 -8.18 -3.79
C LYS A 248 13.67 -8.34 -4.23
N GLY A 249 13.24 -7.48 -5.14
CA GLY A 249 11.91 -7.53 -5.71
C GLY A 249 11.87 -8.14 -7.11
N THR A 250 10.71 -8.70 -7.43
CA THR A 250 10.32 -9.09 -8.78
C THR A 250 9.14 -8.24 -9.24
N LEU A 251 9.29 -7.59 -10.39
CA LEU A 251 8.18 -6.87 -11.02
C LEU A 251 7.28 -7.85 -11.75
N ARG A 252 6.07 -8.08 -11.26
CA ARG A 252 5.07 -8.90 -11.95
C ARG A 252 4.50 -8.13 -13.14
N HIS A 253 4.16 -6.86 -12.93
CA HIS A 253 3.68 -5.99 -14.01
C HIS A 253 3.90 -4.50 -13.71
N TYR A 254 4.15 -3.75 -14.78
CA TYR A 254 4.03 -2.29 -14.78
C TYR A 254 3.48 -1.81 -16.13
N ALA A 255 2.50 -0.91 -16.09
CA ALA A 255 2.04 -0.17 -17.26
C ALA A 255 1.49 1.22 -16.88
N PRO A 256 1.76 2.27 -17.67
CA PRO A 256 1.04 3.52 -17.53
C PRO A 256 -0.38 3.33 -18.08
N ILE A 257 -1.41 3.46 -17.24
CA ILE A 257 -2.81 3.33 -17.67
C ILE A 257 -3.54 4.67 -17.41
N PRO A 258 -3.53 5.61 -18.39
CA PRO A 258 -4.07 6.97 -18.19
C PRO A 258 -5.53 7.01 -17.73
N ILE A 259 -6.37 6.04 -18.16
CA ILE A 259 -7.77 6.01 -17.74
C ILE A 259 -7.93 5.68 -16.25
N PHE A 260 -6.98 4.94 -15.66
CA PHE A 260 -6.88 4.73 -14.21
C PHE A 260 -6.16 5.88 -13.51
N ALA A 261 -5.57 6.79 -14.29
CA ALA A 261 -4.83 7.97 -13.85
C ALA A 261 -3.62 7.65 -12.96
N VAL A 262 -2.93 6.53 -13.22
CA VAL A 262 -1.75 6.11 -12.46
C VAL A 262 -0.82 5.18 -13.25
N GLY A 263 0.47 5.22 -12.94
CA GLY A 263 1.42 4.14 -13.27
C GLY A 263 1.10 2.87 -12.48
N CYS A 264 0.43 1.91 -13.12
CA CYS A 264 -0.08 0.70 -12.48
C CYS A 264 1.03 -0.32 -12.24
N THR A 265 1.24 -0.71 -10.99
CA THR A 265 2.31 -1.63 -10.57
C THR A 265 1.75 -2.82 -9.82
N VAL A 266 2.34 -3.99 -10.06
CA VAL A 266 2.28 -5.16 -9.16
C VAL A 266 3.71 -5.70 -9.02
N ALA A 267 4.20 -5.81 -7.79
CA ALA A 267 5.52 -6.30 -7.47
C ALA A 267 5.49 -7.18 -6.21
N GLU A 268 6.44 -8.10 -6.13
CA GLU A 268 6.67 -8.96 -4.98
C GLU A 268 8.09 -8.74 -4.47
N LEU A 269 8.30 -8.91 -3.16
CA LEU A 269 9.60 -8.81 -2.51
C LEU A 269 9.96 -10.15 -1.86
N GLU A 270 11.19 -10.61 -2.09
CA GLU A 270 11.78 -11.69 -1.31
C GLU A 270 11.85 -11.26 0.17
N VAL A 271 11.53 -12.18 1.08
CA VAL A 271 11.69 -11.97 2.52
C VAL A 271 13.02 -12.58 2.95
N ALA A 272 13.96 -11.72 3.38
CA ALA A 272 15.31 -12.08 3.83
C ALA A 272 15.54 -11.80 5.31
#